data_AF-A0A1L1PX72-F1
#
_entry.id   AF-A0A1L1PX72-F1
#
_cell.length_a   1.000
_cell.length_b   1.000
_cell.length_c   1.000
_cell.angle_alpha   90.00
_cell.angle_beta   90.00
_cell.angle_gamma   90.00
#
_symmetry.space_group_name_H-M   'P 1'
#
loop_
_entity.id
_entity.type
_entity.pdbx_description
1 polymer ?
#
loop_
_entity_poly.entity_id
_entity_poly.type
_entity_poly.pdbx_seq_one_letter_code
_entity_poly.pdbx_strand_id
1 'polypeptide(L)'
;MGHPIHVDGDPRIPTLAAVSKANGYYGRHWRLMGAGPAVLKEEVGRALPINAAGGVGAIFAAMGLDPLMARGLGLIGRSAGLIAHVLEERSAPTGQQIWDLVLSQDPRNALPQRAGAKHG
;
A
#
# COMPACT_ATOMS: atom_id res chain seq x y z
N MET A 1 10.00 -1.85 5.24
CA MET A 1 10.79 -0.61 5.11
C MET A 1 10.94 -0.31 3.64
N GLY A 2 10.95 0.97 3.27
CA GLY A 2 11.04 1.43 1.89
C GLY A 2 9.69 1.57 1.22
N HIS A 3 9.57 2.60 0.39
CA HIS A 3 8.37 2.87 -0.39
C HIS A 3 8.80 3.45 -1.75
N PRO A 4 8.26 2.98 -2.89
CA PRO A 4 8.69 3.45 -4.21
C PRO A 4 8.30 4.91 -4.49
N ILE A 5 7.17 5.36 -3.92
CA ILE A 5 6.63 6.72 -4.10
C ILE A 5 6.91 7.63 -2.89
N HIS A 6 6.55 7.19 -1.68
CA HIS A 6 6.80 7.91 -0.42
C HIS A 6 8.22 7.75 0.11
N VAL A 7 9.22 8.16 -0.66
CA VAL A 7 10.64 8.02 -0.30
C VAL A 7 11.04 8.83 0.94
N ASP A 8 10.37 9.95 1.18
CA ASP A 8 10.62 10.84 2.34
C ASP A 8 9.76 10.51 3.57
N GLY A 9 8.93 9.47 3.49
CA GLY A 9 8.07 9.04 4.59
C GLY A 9 6.66 8.71 4.15
N ASP A 10 6.17 7.55 4.57
CA ASP A 10 4.80 7.11 4.29
C ASP A 10 3.81 7.90 5.18
N PRO A 11 2.85 8.64 4.60
CA PRO A 11 1.97 9.54 5.33
C PRO A 11 1.01 8.81 6.29
N ARG A 12 0.89 7.48 6.18
CA ARG A 12 0.06 6.67 7.07
C ARG A 12 0.73 6.39 8.41
N ILE A 13 2.05 6.51 8.50
CA ILE A 13 2.81 6.14 9.70
C ILE A 13 2.45 6.99 10.93
N PRO A 14 2.33 8.33 10.84
CA PRO A 14 1.91 9.14 11.98
C PRO A 14 0.57 8.69 12.57
N THR A 15 -0.42 8.40 11.71
CA THR A 15 -1.73 7.90 12.13
C THR A 15 -1.65 6.53 12.80
N LEU A 16 -0.92 5.57 12.20
CA LEU A 16 -0.73 4.25 12.79
C LEU A 16 -0.02 4.32 14.15
N ALA A 17 0.99 5.19 14.27
CA ALA A 17 1.70 5.43 15.52
C ALA A 17 0.77 6.05 16.58
N ALA A 18 -0.07 7.02 16.20
CA ALA A 18 -1.04 7.64 17.10
C ALA A 18 -2.07 6.63 17.62
N VAL A 19 -2.63 5.79 16.75
CA VAL A 19 -3.55 4.71 17.13
C VAL A 19 -2.87 3.73 18.09
N SER A 20 -1.64 3.33 17.78
CA SER A 20 -0.86 2.44 18.66
C SER A 20 -0.63 3.05 20.05
N LYS A 21 -0.29 4.36 20.13
CA LYS A 21 -0.14 5.08 21.40
C LYS A 21 -1.45 5.13 22.18
N ALA A 22 -2.54 5.50 21.53
CA ALA A 22 -3.86 5.63 22.16
C ALA A 22 -4.35 4.30 22.76
N ASN A 23 -3.92 3.17 22.21
CA ASN A 23 -4.30 1.83 22.66
C ASN A 23 -3.23 1.13 23.51
N GLY A 24 -2.14 1.81 23.90
CA GLY A 24 -1.10 1.25 24.77
C GLY A 24 -0.11 0.29 24.09
N TYR A 25 -0.08 0.22 22.76
CA TYR A 25 0.79 -0.68 21.99
C TYR A 25 2.07 -0.01 21.43
N TYR A 26 2.34 1.25 21.79
CA TYR A 26 3.54 1.98 21.34
C TYR A 26 4.77 1.62 22.18
N GLY A 27 5.26 0.39 22.02
CA GLY A 27 6.34 -0.20 22.83
C GLY A 27 7.65 -0.42 22.09
N ARG A 28 8.37 -1.49 22.48
CA ARG A 28 9.69 -1.85 21.93
C ARG A 28 9.68 -2.07 20.41
N HIS A 29 8.61 -2.61 19.85
CA HIS A 29 8.52 -2.90 18.42
C HIS A 29 8.44 -1.62 17.58
N TRP A 30 7.73 -0.60 18.06
CA TRP A 30 7.70 0.72 17.43
C TRP A 30 9.05 1.43 17.53
N ARG A 31 9.74 1.34 18.67
CA ARG A 31 11.09 1.89 18.83
C ARG A 31 12.09 1.22 17.89
N LEU A 32 12.04 -0.11 17.77
CA LEU A 32 12.86 -0.86 16.82
C LEU A 32 12.58 -0.44 15.38
N MET A 33 11.30 -0.36 14.99
CA MET A 33 10.89 0.10 13.67
C MET A 33 11.37 1.53 13.38
N GLY A 34 11.32 2.41 14.38
CA GLY A 34 11.81 3.79 14.32
C GLY A 34 13.32 3.93 14.17
N ALA A 35 14.10 3.02 14.75
CA ALA A 35 15.56 3.03 14.64
C ALA A 35 16.06 2.50 13.27
N GLY A 36 15.26 1.65 12.62
CA GLY A 36 15.64 0.97 11.39
C GLY A 36 16.11 1.87 10.24
N PRO A 37 15.54 3.06 9.95
CA PRO A 37 16.00 3.88 8.83
C PRO A 37 17.42 4.40 9.04
N ALA A 38 17.80 4.71 10.29
CA ALA A 38 19.16 5.14 10.62
C ALA A 38 20.16 4.00 10.44
N VAL A 39 19.84 2.81 10.97
CA VAL A 39 20.68 1.60 10.81
C VAL A 39 20.85 1.22 9.35
N LEU A 40 19.78 1.26 8.55
CA LEU A 40 19.88 0.97 7.11
C LEU A 40 20.73 2.01 6.36
N LYS A 41 20.71 3.27 6.79
CA LYS A 41 21.60 4.28 6.22
C LYS A 41 23.07 3.96 6.47
N GLU A 42 23.39 3.48 7.67
CA GLU A 42 24.76 3.11 8.07
C GLU A 42 25.23 1.84 7.36
N GLU A 43 24.43 0.78 7.39
CA GLU A 43 24.84 -0.56 6.92
C GLU A 43 24.69 -0.76 5.40
N VAL A 44 23.67 -0.16 4.79
CA VAL A 44 23.35 -0.35 3.35
C VAL A 44 23.32 0.95 2.56
N GLY A 45 23.79 2.06 3.15
CA GLY A 45 23.94 3.35 2.47
C GLY A 45 22.63 4.06 2.12
N ARG A 46 21.48 3.54 2.57
CA ARG A 46 20.14 4.08 2.22
C ARG A 46 19.22 4.08 3.43
N ALA A 47 18.71 5.27 3.77
CA ALA A 47 17.62 5.39 4.73
C ALA A 47 16.32 4.95 4.07
N LEU A 48 15.78 3.80 4.47
CA LEU A 48 14.49 3.33 3.99
C LEU A 48 13.40 3.75 4.99
N PRO A 49 12.40 4.56 4.57
CA PRO A 49 11.34 4.99 5.47
C PRO A 49 10.50 3.80 5.95
N ILE A 50 9.85 3.96 7.09
CA ILE A 50 8.84 3.00 7.54
C ILE A 50 7.67 3.08 6.54
N ASN A 51 7.24 1.94 6.02
CA ASN A 51 6.07 1.84 5.15
C ASN A 51 4.89 1.27 5.94
N ALA A 52 3.67 1.43 5.44
CA ALA A 52 2.47 0.98 6.16
C ALA A 52 2.50 -0.51 6.54
N ALA A 53 3.06 -1.38 5.71
CA ALA A 53 3.22 -2.79 6.05
C ALA A 53 4.13 -2.98 7.29
N GLY A 54 5.24 -2.25 7.35
CA GLY A 54 6.13 -2.22 8.53
C GLY A 54 5.46 -1.62 9.77
N GLY A 55 4.73 -0.52 9.62
CA GLY A 55 3.98 0.10 10.72
C GLY A 55 2.91 -0.83 11.30
N VAL A 56 2.13 -1.47 10.45
CA VAL A 56 1.14 -2.49 10.84
C VAL A 56 1.82 -3.71 11.47
N GLY A 57 2.94 -4.16 10.92
CA GLY A 57 3.75 -5.25 11.51
C GLY A 57 4.25 -4.91 12.92
N ALA A 58 4.67 -3.66 13.17
CA ALA A 58 5.06 -3.20 14.50
C ALA A 58 3.89 -3.21 15.50
N ILE A 59 2.67 -2.90 15.05
CA ILE A 59 1.45 -2.99 15.86
C ILE A 59 1.15 -4.46 16.21
N PHE A 60 1.12 -5.35 15.22
CA PHE A 60 0.84 -6.77 15.45
C PHE A 60 1.86 -7.43 16.37
N ALA A 61 3.15 -7.09 16.20
CA ALA A 61 4.21 -7.54 17.09
C ALA A 61 4.02 -7.00 18.52
N ALA A 62 3.61 -5.74 18.68
CA ALA A 62 3.30 -5.16 19.98
C ALA A 62 2.09 -5.78 20.68
N MET A 63 1.13 -6.29 19.91
CA MET A 63 0.00 -7.07 20.42
C MET A 63 0.37 -8.52 20.77
N GLY A 64 1.58 -8.98 20.43
CA GLY A 64 2.01 -10.36 20.67
C GLY A 64 1.29 -11.39 19.78
N LEU A 65 0.78 -10.97 18.62
CA LEU A 65 0.06 -11.86 17.71
C LEU A 65 1.01 -12.84 17.02
N ASP A 66 0.50 -14.05 16.78
CA ASP A 66 1.16 -15.02 15.90
C ASP A 66 1.31 -14.43 14.48
N PRO A 67 2.49 -14.60 13.82
CA PRO A 67 2.73 -14.05 12.49
C PRO A 67 1.73 -14.50 11.42
N LEU A 68 1.20 -15.73 11.49
CA LEU A 68 0.21 -16.21 10.53
C LEU A 68 -1.13 -15.51 10.72
N MET A 69 -1.54 -15.31 11.98
CA MET A 69 -2.74 -14.53 12.31
C MET A 69 -2.61 -13.07 11.85
N ALA A 70 -1.44 -12.44 12.08
CA ALA A 70 -1.14 -11.09 11.63
C ALA A 70 -1.27 -10.94 10.09
N ARG A 71 -0.79 -11.93 9.33
CA ARG A 71 -0.98 -11.97 7.87
C ARG A 71 -2.44 -12.10 7.48
N GLY A 72 -3.22 -12.91 8.19
CA GLY A 72 -4.66 -13.05 8.00
C GLY A 72 -5.40 -11.72 8.15
N LEU A 73 -5.13 -10.98 9.22
CA LEU A 73 -5.72 -9.64 9.45
C LEU A 73 -5.36 -8.66 8.31
N GLY A 74 -4.11 -8.67 7.86
CA GLY A 74 -3.68 -7.88 6.71
C GLY A 74 -4.44 -8.21 5.42
N LEU A 75 -4.72 -9.49 5.17
CA LEU A 75 -5.48 -9.95 4.01
C LEU A 75 -6.94 -9.47 4.05
N ILE A 76 -7.60 -9.53 5.21
CA ILE A 76 -8.99 -9.06 5.36
C ILE A 76 -9.13 -7.61 4.91
N GLY A 77 -8.23 -6.73 5.36
CA GLY A 77 -8.24 -5.32 4.95
C GLY A 77 -8.05 -5.13 3.45
N ARG A 78 -7.24 -5.97 2.79
CA ARG A 78 -7.05 -5.92 1.33
C ARG A 78 -8.26 -6.44 0.57
N SER A 79 -8.89 -7.51 1.04
CA SER A 79 -10.09 -8.07 0.44
C SER A 79 -11.24 -7.05 0.38
N ALA A 80 -11.42 -6.23 1.42
CA ALA A 80 -12.41 -5.15 1.41
C ALA A 80 -12.17 -4.14 0.27
N GLY A 81 -10.93 -3.69 0.07
CA GLY A 81 -10.57 -2.79 -1.02
C GLY A 81 -10.73 -3.43 -2.40
N LEU A 82 -10.39 -4.71 -2.55
CA LEU A 82 -10.60 -5.45 -3.81
C LEU A 82 -12.09 -5.54 -4.17
N ILE A 83 -12.95 -5.83 -3.19
CA ILE A 83 -14.40 -5.85 -3.39
C ILE A 83 -14.89 -4.48 -3.84
N ALA A 84 -14.43 -3.40 -3.21
CA ALA A 84 -14.79 -2.05 -3.60
C ALA A 84 -14.41 -1.76 -5.06
N HIS A 85 -13.18 -2.08 -5.47
CA HIS A 85 -12.74 -1.90 -6.86
C HIS A 85 -13.53 -2.74 -7.88
N VAL A 86 -13.95 -3.96 -7.54
CA VAL A 86 -14.81 -4.77 -8.42
C VAL A 86 -16.19 -4.11 -8.61
N LEU A 87 -16.75 -3.53 -7.55
CA LEU A 87 -18.03 -2.83 -7.61
C LEU A 87 -17.93 -1.50 -8.37
N GLU A 88 -16.83 -0.77 -8.20
CA GLU A 88 -16.51 0.43 -8.97
C GLU A 88 -16.38 0.11 -10.46
N GLU A 89 -15.60 -0.91 -10.83
CA GLU A 89 -15.42 -1.32 -12.23
C GLU A 89 -16.74 -1.76 -12.88
N ARG A 90 -17.66 -2.37 -12.12
CA ARG A 90 -19.01 -2.69 -12.62
C ARG A 90 -19.82 -1.46 -12.98
N SER A 91 -19.66 -0.36 -12.24
CA SER A 91 -20.48 0.86 -12.38
C SER A 91 -19.83 1.91 -13.28
N ALA A 92 -18.50 1.94 -13.33
CA ALA A 92 -17.69 2.84 -14.14
C ALA A 92 -16.49 2.06 -14.72
N PRO A 93 -16.70 1.30 -15.82
CA PRO A 93 -15.66 0.44 -16.37
C PRO A 93 -14.46 1.22 -16.91
N THR A 94 -13.25 0.84 -16.51
CA THR A 94 -11.99 1.45 -16.95
C THR A 94 -11.18 0.55 -17.89
N GLY A 95 -11.52 -0.73 -17.98
CA GLY A 95 -10.75 -1.72 -18.76
C GLY A 95 -10.49 -1.31 -20.22
N GLN A 96 -11.48 -0.71 -20.88
CA GLN A 96 -11.30 -0.27 -22.27
C GLN A 96 -10.35 0.93 -22.39
N GLN A 97 -10.46 1.89 -21.48
CA GLN A 97 -9.59 3.07 -21.46
C GLN A 97 -8.13 2.67 -21.22
N ILE A 98 -7.89 1.70 -20.32
CA ILE A 98 -6.57 1.15 -20.06
C ILE A 98 -6.02 0.45 -21.30
N TRP A 99 -6.83 -0.37 -21.98
CA TRP A 99 -6.44 -1.04 -23.22
C TRP A 99 -6.01 -0.04 -24.30
N ASP A 100 -6.82 1.00 -24.53
CA ASP A 100 -6.54 2.03 -25.53
C ASP A 100 -5.29 2.85 -25.17
N LEU A 101 -5.11 3.18 -23.88
CA LEU A 101 -3.91 3.85 -23.39
C LEU A 101 -2.64 3.03 -23.70
N VAL A 102 -2.63 1.73 -23.37
CA VAL A 102 -1.48 0.85 -23.64
C VAL A 102 -1.21 0.74 -25.13
N LEU A 103 -2.26 0.57 -25.96
CA LEU A 103 -2.07 0.52 -27.41
C LEU A 103 -1.47 1.81 -27.96
N SER A 104 -1.88 2.97 -27.44
CA SER A 104 -1.41 4.28 -27.91
C SER A 104 0.07 4.57 -27.63
N GLN A 105 0.70 3.84 -26.71
CA GLN A 105 2.10 4.04 -26.34
C GLN A 105 3.09 3.45 -27.35
N ASP A 106 2.64 2.58 -28.25
CA ASP A 106 3.47 1.99 -29.30
C ASP A 106 2.96 2.41 -30.69
N PRO A 107 3.74 3.20 -31.46
CA PRO A 107 3.32 3.71 -32.76
C PRO A 107 3.10 2.62 -33.82
N ARG A 108 3.52 1.36 -33.55
CA ARG A 108 3.27 0.22 -34.44
C ARG A 108 1.84 -0.33 -34.31
N ASN A 109 1.12 0.02 -33.25
CA ASN A 109 -0.22 -0.49 -33.01
C ASN A 109 -1.25 0.26 -33.86
N ALA A 110 -2.15 -0.47 -34.50
CA ALA A 110 -3.34 0.11 -35.10
C ALA A 110 -4.40 0.33 -34.01
N LEU A 111 -4.76 1.59 -33.75
CA LEU A 111 -5.83 1.91 -32.81
C LEU A 111 -7.19 1.56 -33.45
N PRO A 112 -8.02 0.72 -32.79
CA PRO A 112 -9.34 0.39 -33.31
C PRO A 112 -10.23 1.64 -33.33
N GLN A 113 -10.82 1.98 -34.50
CA GLN A 113 -11.86 3.00 -34.56
C GLN A 113 -13.14 2.45 -33.93
N ARG A 114 -13.47 2.92 -32.72
CA ARG A 114 -14.69 2.52 -32.02
C ARG A 114 -15.68 3.69 -32.05
N ALA A 115 -16.85 3.46 -32.63
CA ALA A 115 -17.94 4.43 -32.64
C ALA A 115 -18.32 4.78 -31.20
N GLY A 116 -18.48 6.07 -30.92
CA GLY A 116 -18.65 6.64 -29.57
C GLY A 116 -19.55 5.80 -28.67
N ALA A 117 -18.99 5.36 -27.55
CA ALA A 117 -19.72 4.62 -26.55
C ALA A 117 -20.82 5.53 -25.97
N LYS A 118 -22.08 5.26 -26.34
CA LYS A 118 -23.23 5.76 -25.59
C LYS A 118 -23.20 5.06 -24.23
N HIS A 119 -22.93 5.80 -23.16
CA HIS A 119 -23.16 5.34 -21.80
C HIS A 119 -24.38 6.10 -21.28
N GLY A 120 -25.48 5.37 -21.10
CA GLY A 120 -26.66 5.81 -20.36
C GLY A 120 -26.60 5.29 -18.93
#